data_AF-A0A538I8D1-F1
#
_entry.id   AF-A0A538I8D1-F1
#
_cell.length_a   1.000
_cell.length_b   1.000
_cell.length_c   1.000
_cell.angle_alpha   90.00
_cell.angle_beta   90.00
_cell.angle_gamma   90.00
#
_symmetry.space_group_name_H-M   'P 1'
#
loop_
_entity.id
_entity.type
_entity.pdbx_description
1 polymer ?
#
loop_
_entity_poly.entity_id
_entity_poly.type
_entity_poly.pdbx_seq_one_letter_code
_entity_poly.pdbx_strand_id
1 'polypeptide(L)'
;MSGPTLYVALVAFGVVVGVSSGLLGVGGGTLVVPFLTLAVGLSQHAAEATSLLVILPTAVAGSLALRRRGVGDLGLALRFGVVGAVGSVLGALLALALPASTLRVVFAVFIGLVGLRVARDGLRRESVRT
;
A
#
# COMPACT_ATOMS: atom_id res chain seq x y z
N MET A 1 -21.02 15.83 -0.70
CA MET A 1 -20.71 15.51 0.72
C MET A 1 -20.32 16.80 1.41
N SER A 2 -20.89 17.13 2.56
CA SER A 2 -20.44 18.29 3.35
C SER A 2 -18.98 18.06 3.78
N GLY A 3 -18.14 19.10 3.67
CA GLY A 3 -16.71 19.05 3.98
C GLY A 3 -16.33 18.23 5.23
N PRO A 4 -16.96 18.42 6.40
CA PRO A 4 -16.63 17.66 7.61
C PRO A 4 -16.90 16.15 7.49
N THR A 5 -17.94 15.73 6.78
CA THR A 5 -18.26 14.30 6.59
C THR A 5 -17.19 13.59 5.75
N LEU A 6 -16.61 14.29 4.78
CA LEU A 6 -15.52 13.77 3.95
C LEU A 6 -14.25 13.55 4.78
N TYR A 7 -13.89 14.47 5.68
CA TYR A 7 -12.73 14.33 6.56
C TYR A 7 -12.88 13.14 7.51
N VAL A 8 -14.06 12.97 8.12
CA VAL A 8 -14.32 11.82 9.00
C VAL A 8 -14.22 10.51 8.23
N ALA A 9 -14.78 10.44 7.01
CA ALA A 9 -14.69 9.26 6.16
C ALA A 9 -13.24 8.92 5.77
N LEU A 10 -12.43 9.92 5.44
CA LEU A 10 -11.01 9.76 5.12
C LEU A 10 -10.20 9.22 6.31
N VAL A 11 -10.46 9.75 7.51
CA VAL A 11 -9.79 9.27 8.73
C VAL A 11 -10.19 7.83 9.05
N ALA A 12 -11.48 7.52 9.03
CA ALA A 12 -11.97 6.17 9.29
C ALA A 12 -11.41 5.16 8.28
N PHE A 13 -11.39 5.52 6.99
CA PHE A 13 -10.80 4.70 5.95
C PHE A 13 -9.30 4.49 6.15
N GLY A 14 -8.56 5.55 6.49
CA GLY A 14 -7.13 5.48 6.80
C GLY A 14 -6.82 4.50 7.94
N VAL A 15 -7.65 4.49 8.99
CA VAL A 15 -7.52 3.53 10.11
C VAL A 15 -7.74 2.10 9.63
N VAL A 16 -8.84 1.83 8.90
CA VAL A 16 -9.16 0.49 8.39
C VAL A 16 -8.06 -0.03 7.46
N VAL A 17 -7.58 0.81 6.54
CA VAL A 17 -6.49 0.45 5.63
C VAL A 17 -5.19 0.23 6.38
N GLY A 18 -4.87 1.08 7.36
CA GLY A 18 -3.66 0.92 8.17
C GLY A 18 -3.63 -0.41 8.92
N VAL A 19 -4.74 -0.76 9.58
CA VAL A 19 -4.88 -2.05 10.28
C VAL A 19 -4.80 -3.22 9.29
N SER A 20 -5.58 -3.17 8.21
CA SER A 20 -5.61 -4.23 7.20
C SER A 20 -4.25 -4.44 6.56
N SER A 21 -3.56 -3.35 6.23
CA SER A 21 -2.23 -3.39 5.63
C SER A 21 -1.17 -3.92 6.59
N GLY A 22 -1.28 -3.63 7.89
CA GLY A 22 -0.42 -4.20 8.91
C GLY A 22 -0.63 -5.71 9.11
N LEU A 23 -1.89 -6.17 9.03
CA LEU A 23 -2.24 -7.59 9.16
C LEU A 23 -1.84 -8.41 7.93
N LEU A 24 -2.04 -7.86 6.73
CA LEU A 24 -1.79 -8.55 5.47
C LEU A 24 -0.32 -8.45 5.03
N GLY A 25 0.43 -7.45 5.51
CA GLY A 25 1.84 -7.24 5.14
C GLY A 25 2.05 -6.80 3.68
N VAL A 26 0.98 -6.39 2.99
CA VAL A 26 0.98 -6.09 1.54
C VAL A 26 1.45 -4.65 1.24
N GLY A 27 1.47 -3.76 2.25
CA GLY A 27 1.72 -2.33 2.06
C GLY A 27 0.46 -1.58 1.61
N GLY A 28 0.16 -0.45 2.24
CA GLY A 28 -1.19 0.15 2.18
C GLY A 28 -1.64 0.61 0.79
N GLY A 29 -0.70 0.78 -0.14
CA GLY A 29 -0.97 1.31 -1.48
C GLY A 29 -1.94 0.49 -2.31
N THR A 30 -1.99 -0.83 -2.11
CA THR A 30 -2.95 -1.72 -2.76
C THR A 30 -4.40 -1.34 -2.45
N LEU A 31 -4.67 -0.74 -1.29
CA LEU A 31 -6.01 -0.29 -0.88
C LEU A 31 -6.19 1.23 -1.05
N VAL A 32 -5.15 2.03 -0.80
CA VAL A 32 -5.24 3.50 -0.91
C VAL A 32 -5.44 3.96 -2.35
N VAL A 33 -4.69 3.42 -3.32
CA VAL A 33 -4.80 3.85 -4.73
C VAL A 33 -6.19 3.59 -5.33
N PRO A 34 -6.80 2.39 -5.23
CA PRO A 34 -8.14 2.19 -5.77
C PRO A 34 -9.19 3.05 -5.06
N PHE A 35 -9.03 3.33 -3.76
CA PHE A 35 -9.92 4.26 -3.07
C PHE A 35 -9.81 5.69 -3.63
N LEU A 36 -8.60 6.20 -3.81
CA LEU A 36 -8.39 7.54 -4.34
C LEU A 36 -8.87 7.68 -5.80
N THR A 37 -8.75 6.63 -6.60
CA THR A 37 -9.20 6.66 -8.01
C THR A 37 -10.69 6.44 -8.15
N LEU A 38 -11.29 5.50 -7.41
CA LEU A 38 -12.71 5.14 -7.55
C LEU A 38 -13.64 5.99 -6.68
N ALA A 39 -13.24 6.31 -5.44
CA ALA A 39 -14.09 7.05 -4.51
C ALA A 39 -13.85 8.56 -4.59
N VAL A 40 -12.60 9.00 -4.76
CA VAL A 40 -12.24 10.43 -4.83
C VAL A 40 -12.17 10.94 -6.27
N GLY A 41 -11.95 10.07 -7.26
CA GLY A 41 -11.90 10.44 -8.67
C GLY A 41 -10.57 11.07 -9.12
N LEU A 42 -9.48 10.85 -8.36
CA LEU A 42 -8.16 11.34 -8.75
C LEU A 42 -7.64 10.62 -10.00
N SER A 43 -6.82 11.33 -10.79
CA SER A 43 -6.07 10.69 -11.87
C SER A 43 -5.13 9.61 -11.31
N GLN A 44 -4.82 8.60 -12.12
CA GLN A 44 -3.98 7.47 -11.69
C GLN A 44 -2.63 7.94 -11.10
N HIS A 45 -1.97 8.87 -11.79
CA HIS A 45 -0.71 9.46 -11.34
C HIS A 45 -0.85 10.20 -9.99
N ALA A 46 -1.90 10.99 -9.82
CA ALA A 46 -2.14 11.71 -8.57
C ALA A 46 -2.47 10.77 -7.41
N ALA A 47 -3.24 9.70 -7.68
CA ALA A 47 -3.58 8.68 -6.69
C ALA A 47 -2.33 7.91 -6.20
N GLU A 48 -1.44 7.52 -7.12
CA GLU A 48 -0.19 6.84 -6.77
C GLU A 48 0.74 7.75 -5.96
N ALA A 49 0.93 9.00 -6.38
CA ALA A 49 1.74 9.98 -5.65
C ALA A 49 1.21 10.24 -4.24
N THR A 50 -0.11 10.42 -4.11
CA THR A 50 -0.77 10.64 -2.82
C THR A 50 -0.67 9.41 -1.92
N SER A 51 -0.80 8.21 -2.50
CA SER A 51 -0.64 6.95 -1.76
C SER A 51 0.76 6.81 -1.17
N LEU A 52 1.81 7.14 -1.93
CA LEU A 52 3.19 7.11 -1.42
C LEU A 52 3.37 8.05 -0.22
N LEU A 53 2.78 9.25 -0.29
CA LEU A 53 2.80 10.21 0.82
C LEU A 53 2.09 9.67 2.07
N VAL A 54 0.96 8.97 1.90
CA VAL A 54 0.21 8.34 3.01
C VAL A 54 0.97 7.16 3.62
N ILE A 55 1.70 6.39 2.82
CA ILE A 55 2.45 5.22 3.30
C ILE A 55 3.65 5.64 4.17
N LEU A 56 4.31 6.75 3.86
CA LEU A 56 5.47 7.27 4.60
C LEU A 56 5.28 7.30 6.13
N PRO A 57 4.27 7.98 6.71
CA PRO A 57 4.06 8.01 8.15
C PRO A 57 3.72 6.63 8.72
N THR A 58 2.98 5.79 7.98
CA THR A 58 2.65 4.42 8.43
C THR A 58 3.88 3.52 8.51
N ALA A 59 4.81 3.65 7.55
CA ALA A 59 6.06 2.91 7.53
C ALA A 59 6.99 3.35 8.68
N VAL A 60 7.07 4.65 8.95
CA VAL A 60 7.83 5.20 10.09
C VAL A 60 7.25 4.69 11.41
N ALA A 61 5.93 4.78 11.59
CA ALA A 61 5.25 4.31 12.80
C ALA A 61 5.44 2.79 13.00
N GLY A 62 5.29 2.00 11.93
CA GLY A 62 5.50 0.54 11.97
C GLY A 62 6.95 0.16 12.31
N SER A 63 7.92 0.83 11.69
CA SER A 63 9.35 0.62 11.97
C SER A 63 9.70 0.98 13.41
N LEU A 64 9.20 2.10 13.93
CA LEU A 64 9.40 2.50 15.31
C LEU A 64 8.75 1.50 16.29
N ALA A 65 7.56 0.99 15.97
CA ALA A 65 6.88 -0.02 16.78
C ALA A 65 7.67 -1.33 16.84
N LEU A 66 8.24 -1.80 15.72
CA LEU A 66 9.11 -2.97 15.69
C LEU A 66 10.38 -2.77 16.51
N ARG A 67 11.02 -1.61 16.35
CA ARG A 67 12.23 -1.25 17.09
C ARG A 67 12.01 -1.21 18.60
N ARG A 68 10.86 -0.69 19.06
CA ARG A 68 10.48 -0.69 20.49
C ARG A 68 10.28 -2.09 21.06
N ARG A 69 9.92 -3.07 20.23
CA ARG A 69 9.76 -4.47 20.64
C ARG A 69 11.08 -5.27 20.60
N GLY A 70 12.19 -4.64 20.20
CA GLY A 70 13.46 -5.34 20.00
C GLY A 70 13.44 -6.34 18.83
N VAL A 71 12.47 -6.21 17.91
CA VAL A 71 12.28 -7.13 16.79
C VAL A 71 12.83 -6.51 15.52
N GLY A 72 13.78 -7.20 14.88
CA GLY A 72 14.31 -6.84 13.56
C GLY A 72 15.81 -6.57 13.56
N ASP A 73 16.47 -6.98 12.47
CA ASP A 73 17.87 -6.66 12.20
C ASP A 73 17.95 -5.35 11.42
N LEU A 74 18.55 -4.31 12.02
CA LEU A 74 18.68 -3.00 11.41
C LEU A 74 19.59 -3.01 10.16
N GLY A 75 20.61 -3.88 10.15
CA GLY A 75 21.48 -4.06 9.00
C GLY A 75 20.73 -4.70 7.82
N LEU A 76 19.90 -5.70 8.10
CA LEU A 76 19.03 -6.31 7.09
C LEU A 76 17.99 -5.30 6.58
N ALA A 77 17.35 -4.57 7.50
CA ALA A 77 16.36 -3.54 7.17
C ALA A 77 16.95 -2.43 6.29
N LEU A 78 18.18 -1.99 6.56
CA LEU A 78 18.87 -0.99 5.73
C LEU A 78 19.20 -1.53 4.34
N ARG A 79 19.68 -2.77 4.21
CA ARG A 79 19.99 -3.37 2.90
C ARG A 79 18.75 -3.47 2.03
N PHE A 80 17.66 -4.03 2.57
CA PHE A 80 16.38 -4.08 1.85
C PHE A 80 15.79 -2.69 1.62
N GLY A 81 15.98 -1.77 2.57
CA GLY A 81 15.54 -0.38 2.45
C GLY A 81 16.22 0.35 1.30
N VAL A 82 17.53 0.18 1.11
CA VAL A 82 18.27 0.78 -0.01
C VAL A 82 17.82 0.17 -1.34
N VAL A 83 17.74 -1.15 -1.43
CA VAL A 83 17.27 -1.83 -2.65
C VAL A 83 15.85 -1.40 -3.00
N GLY A 84 14.97 -1.34 -2.00
CA GLY A 84 13.59 -0.88 -2.14
C GLY A 84 13.51 0.59 -2.55
N ALA A 85 14.33 1.46 -1.97
CA ALA A 85 14.38 2.88 -2.33
C ALA A 85 14.81 3.06 -3.79
N VAL A 86 15.91 2.44 -4.21
CA VAL A 86 16.38 2.50 -5.60
C VAL A 86 15.33 1.93 -6.56
N GLY A 87 14.76 0.76 -6.23
CA GLY A 87 13.70 0.15 -7.03
C GLY A 87 12.45 1.02 -7.12
N SER A 88 12.06 1.69 -6.04
CA SER A 88 10.89 2.58 -6.03
C SER A 88 11.09 3.83 -6.88
N VAL A 89 12.30 4.41 -6.87
CA VAL A 89 12.63 5.57 -7.69
C VAL A 89 12.63 5.18 -9.17
N LEU A 90 13.28 4.07 -9.53
CA LEU A 90 13.29 3.58 -10.90
C LEU A 90 11.87 3.22 -11.38
N GLY A 91 11.08 2.56 -10.53
CA GLY A 91 9.68 2.25 -10.82
C GLY A 91 8.82 3.50 -11.00
N ALA A 92 9.01 4.53 -10.18
CA ALA A 92 8.29 5.80 -10.30
C ALA A 92 8.66 6.54 -11.58
N LEU A 93 9.94 6.57 -11.96
CA LEU A 93 10.38 7.15 -13.23
C LEU A 93 9.78 6.42 -14.44
N LEU A 94 9.72 5.08 -14.38
CA LEU A 94 9.08 4.28 -15.42
C LEU A 94 7.57 4.54 -15.47
N ALA A 95 6.89 4.65 -14.32
CA ALA A 95 5.47 4.95 -14.23
C ALA A 95 5.14 6.32 -14.83
N LEU A 96 5.95 7.34 -14.53
CA LEU A 96 5.83 8.70 -15.07
C LEU A 96 6.01 8.76 -16.61
N ALA A 97 6.76 7.82 -17.17
CA ALA A 97 6.94 7.72 -18.62
C ALA A 97 5.76 7.04 -19.34
N LEU A 98 4.84 6.40 -18.60
CA LEU A 98 3.71 5.67 -19.17
C LEU A 98 2.45 6.53 -19.26
N PRO A 99 1.63 6.36 -20.30
CA PRO A 99 0.29 6.93 -20.34
C PRO A 99 -0.59 6.44 -19.19
N ALA A 100 -1.47 7.30 -18.69
CA ALA A 100 -2.35 6.98 -17.55
C ALA A 100 -3.25 5.75 -17.79
N SER A 101 -3.65 5.48 -19.04
CA SER A 101 -4.42 4.29 -19.41
C SER A 101 -3.62 3.00 -19.20
N THR A 102 -2.35 2.98 -19.63
CA THR A 102 -1.45 1.85 -19.45
C THR A 102 -1.17 1.61 -17.97
N LEU A 103 -0.86 2.68 -17.23
CA LEU A 103 -0.61 2.61 -15.79
C LEU A 103 -1.82 2.03 -15.03
N ARG A 104 -3.04 2.46 -15.40
CA ARG A 104 -4.29 1.94 -14.84
C ARG A 104 -4.45 0.43 -15.08
N VAL A 105 -4.18 -0.06 -16.30
CA VAL A 105 -4.29 -1.48 -16.62
C VAL A 105 -3.25 -2.31 -15.87
N VAL A 106 -1.98 -1.86 -15.86
CA VAL A 106 -0.89 -2.52 -15.12
C VAL A 106 -1.23 -2.60 -13.63
N PHE A 107 -1.72 -1.51 -13.05
CA PHE A 107 -2.12 -1.47 -11.66
C PHE A 107 -3.33 -2.38 -11.38
N ALA A 108 -4.33 -2.41 -12.27
CA ALA A 108 -5.46 -3.31 -12.13
C ALA A 108 -5.05 -4.79 -12.13
N VAL A 109 -4.13 -5.18 -13.02
CA VAL A 109 -3.56 -6.53 -13.05
C VAL A 109 -2.80 -6.82 -11.75
N PHE A 110 -1.98 -5.88 -11.27
CA PHE A 110 -1.25 -6.01 -10.01
C PHE A 110 -2.20 -6.24 -8.82
N ILE A 111 -3.25 -5.43 -8.69
CA ILE A 111 -4.28 -5.60 -7.65
C ILE A 111 -4.96 -6.97 -7.77
N GLY A 112 -5.30 -7.40 -8.98
CA GLY A 112 -5.88 -8.72 -9.22
C GLY A 112 -4.98 -9.86 -8.75
N LEU A 113 -3.67 -9.79 -9.05
CA LEU A 113 -2.69 -10.78 -8.60
C LEU A 113 -2.54 -10.79 -7.07
N VAL A 114 -2.49 -9.62 -6.45
CA VAL A 114 -2.42 -9.49 -4.98
C VAL A 114 -3.68 -10.06 -4.33
N GLY A 115 -4.86 -9.74 -4.86
CA GLY A 115 -6.13 -10.30 -4.38
C GLY A 115 -6.17 -11.83 -4.49
N LEU A 116 -5.72 -12.38 -5.61
CA LEU A 116 -5.59 -13.83 -5.80
C LEU A 116 -4.61 -14.46 -4.81
N ARG A 117 -3.46 -13.82 -4.55
CA ARG A 117 -2.48 -14.29 -3.58
C ARG A 117 -3.07 -14.33 -2.17
N VAL A 118 -3.70 -13.24 -1.73
CA VAL A 118 -4.33 -13.16 -0.41
C VAL A 118 -5.45 -14.19 -0.26
N ALA A 119 -6.29 -14.38 -1.29
CA ALA A 119 -7.34 -15.40 -1.28
C ALA A 119 -6.76 -16.82 -1.17
N ARG A 120 -5.68 -17.12 -1.93
CA ARG A 120 -4.99 -18.43 -1.85
C ARG A 120 -4.34 -18.65 -0.49
N ASP A 121 -3.71 -17.62 0.09
CA ASP A 121 -3.10 -17.70 1.41
C ASP A 121 -4.16 -17.88 2.50
N GLY A 122 -5.34 -17.29 2.35
CA GLY A 122 -6.51 -17.54 3.20
C GLY A 122 -6.98 -18.98 3.15
N LEU A 123 -7.23 -19.52 1.94
CA LEU A 123 -7.69 -20.90 1.74
C LEU A 123 -6.65 -21.94 2.22
N ARG A 124 -5.35 -21.67 2.06
CA ARG A 124 -4.29 -22.58 2.53
C ARG A 124 -4.18 -22.63 4.06
N ARG A 125 -4.54 -21.56 4.77
CA ARG A 125 -4.51 -21.51 6.23
C ARG A 125 -5.64 -22.31 6.88
N GLU A 126 -6.78 -22.50 6.20
CA GLU A 126 -7.86 -23.37 6.66
C GLU A 126 -7.50 -24.87 6.59
N SER A 127 -6.69 -25.30 5.60
CA SER A 127 -6.33 -26.71 5.40
C SER A 127 -5.31 -27.28 6.40
N VAL A 128 -4.69 -26.46 7.25
CA VAL A 128 -3.65 -26.90 8.21
C VAL A 128 -4.20 -27.01 9.64
N ARG A 129 -5.49 -26.67 9.85
CA ARG A 129 -6.13 -26.67 11.19
C ARG A 129 -7.06 -27.87 11.45
N THR A 130 -7.09 -28.85 10.55
CA THR A 130 -7.73 -30.17 10.74
C THR A 130 -6.67 -31.25 10.79
#